data_AF-A0A257MVQ8-F1
#
_entry.id   AF-A0A257MVQ8-F1
#
_cell.length_a   1.000
_cell.length_b   1.000
_cell.length_c   1.000
_cell.angle_alpha   90.00
_cell.angle_beta   90.00
_cell.angle_gamma   90.00
#
_symmetry.space_group_name_H-M   'P 1'
#
loop_
_entity.id
_entity.type
_entity.pdbx_description
1 polymer ?
#
loop_
_entity_poly.entity_id
_entity_poly.type
_entity_poly.pdbx_seq_one_letter_code
_entity_poly.pdbx_strand_id
1 'polypeptide(L)'
;MKKILWALLLAISFSSVQADTDLTSLQRAIAGKQRSAEHKARDKYRHPQQTLEFFDIKENMTVVEIWPGEGWYTEILAPYLKDKGKLYAAHFSADSEQPYFKKGLDNFVKRM
;
A
#
# COMPACT_ATOMS: atom_id res chain seq x y z
N MET A 1 -62.60 16.59 -28.43
CA MET A 1 -61.49 17.56 -28.58
C MET A 1 -60.72 17.60 -27.27
N LYS A 2 -59.41 17.35 -27.33
CA LYS A 2 -58.33 17.76 -26.40
C LYS A 2 -58.51 17.40 -24.90
N LYS A 3 -57.82 16.35 -24.45
CA LYS A 3 -56.55 16.37 -23.66
C LYS A 3 -56.78 16.89 -22.23
N ILE A 4 -56.45 16.11 -21.20
CA ILE A 4 -55.30 16.32 -20.28
C ILE A 4 -55.30 15.05 -19.39
N LEU A 5 -54.54 14.00 -19.72
CA LEU A 5 -53.21 13.63 -19.14
C LEU A 5 -52.92 14.23 -17.76
N TRP A 6 -52.22 13.46 -16.92
CA TRP A 6 -51.30 13.85 -15.82
C TRP A 6 -51.44 12.81 -14.70
N ALA A 7 -50.96 11.59 -14.97
CA ALA A 7 -50.65 10.62 -13.93
C ALA A 7 -49.22 10.91 -13.45
N LEU A 8 -49.10 11.30 -12.18
CA LEU A 8 -47.84 11.51 -11.47
C LEU A 8 -46.97 10.26 -11.55
N LEU A 9 -45.89 10.33 -12.31
CA LEU A 9 -44.73 9.44 -12.15
C LEU A 9 -43.89 9.99 -10.98
N LEU A 10 -44.08 9.39 -9.80
CA LEU A 10 -43.22 9.63 -8.65
C LEU A 10 -41.88 8.92 -8.92
N ALA A 11 -40.96 9.62 -9.57
CA ALA A 11 -39.59 9.15 -9.74
C ALA A 11 -38.88 9.22 -8.37
N ILE A 12 -38.80 8.09 -7.68
CA ILE A 12 -37.93 7.93 -6.52
C ILE A 12 -36.50 7.92 -7.06
N SER A 13 -35.84 9.07 -6.99
CA SER A 13 -34.40 9.17 -7.20
C SER A 13 -33.71 8.41 -6.06
N PHE A 14 -33.39 7.13 -6.30
CA PHE A 14 -32.39 6.43 -5.51
C PHE A 14 -31.05 7.11 -5.77
N SER A 15 -30.66 8.02 -4.89
CA SER A 15 -29.28 8.45 -4.81
C SER A 15 -28.49 7.23 -4.36
N SER A 16 -27.68 6.67 -5.26
CA SER A 16 -26.70 5.66 -4.89
C SER A 16 -25.79 6.30 -3.85
N VAL A 17 -25.90 5.82 -2.60
CA VAL A 17 -24.86 6.05 -1.59
C VAL A 17 -23.63 5.36 -2.14
N GLN A 18 -22.77 6.12 -2.82
CA GLN A 18 -21.42 5.68 -3.09
C GLN A 18 -20.79 5.55 -1.71
N ALA A 19 -20.61 4.32 -1.24
CA ALA A 19 -19.73 4.07 -0.12
C ALA A 19 -18.33 4.43 -0.61
N ASP A 20 -17.92 5.68 -0.43
CA ASP A 20 -16.51 6.05 -0.43
C ASP A 20 -15.88 5.16 0.63
N THR A 21 -15.26 4.09 0.17
CA THR A 21 -14.54 3.19 1.04
C THR A 21 -13.26 3.95 1.37
N ASP A 22 -13.35 4.85 2.34
CA ASP A 22 -12.22 5.67 2.78
C ASP A 22 -11.16 4.72 3.30
N LEU A 23 -10.23 4.36 2.40
CA LEU A 23 -9.13 3.47 2.71
C LEU A 23 -8.29 4.12 3.82
N THR A 24 -7.97 3.33 4.84
CA THR A 24 -7.01 3.77 5.86
C THR A 24 -5.68 4.17 5.21
N SER A 25 -4.85 4.97 5.89
CA SER A 25 -3.52 5.33 5.36
C SER A 25 -2.69 4.08 5.01
N LEU A 26 -2.80 3.00 5.80
CA LEU A 26 -2.16 1.72 5.53
C LEU A 26 -2.72 1.05 4.26
N GLN A 27 -4.04 0.97 4.11
CA GLN A 27 -4.67 0.40 2.92
C GLN A 27 -4.32 1.17 1.65
N ARG A 28 -4.22 2.50 1.72
CA ARG A 28 -3.73 3.33 0.61
C ARG A 28 -2.28 3.03 0.24
N ALA A 29 -1.41 2.83 1.23
CA ALA A 29 -0.01 2.46 0.98
C ALA A 29 0.09 1.09 0.29
N ILE A 30 -0.68 0.10 0.75
CA ILE A 30 -0.72 -1.25 0.16
C ILE A 30 -1.25 -1.23 -1.28
N ALA A 31 -2.35 -0.50 -1.54
CA ALA A 31 -2.95 -0.39 -2.87
C ALA A 31 -2.18 0.55 -3.82
N GLY A 32 -1.21 1.31 -3.32
CA GLY A 32 -0.55 2.41 -3.99
C GLY A 32 0.10 2.05 -5.34
N LYS A 33 0.19 3.04 -6.24
CA LYS A 33 0.73 2.86 -7.60
C LYS A 33 2.26 2.68 -7.63
N GLN A 34 2.94 3.07 -6.57
CA GLN A 34 4.39 2.91 -6.41
C GLN A 34 4.81 1.43 -6.27
N ARG A 35 3.88 0.56 -5.86
CA ARG A 35 4.11 -0.88 -5.68
C ARG A 35 4.26 -1.58 -7.03
N SER A 36 5.33 -2.36 -7.22
CA SER A 36 5.50 -3.17 -8.43
C SER A 36 4.40 -4.23 -8.59
N ALA A 37 4.06 -4.59 -9.83
CA ALA A 37 3.05 -5.60 -10.11
C ALA A 37 3.45 -6.97 -9.56
N GLU A 38 4.74 -7.29 -9.62
CA GLU A 38 5.34 -8.52 -9.09
C GLU A 38 5.19 -8.59 -7.56
N HIS A 39 5.40 -7.48 -6.86
CA HIS A 39 5.20 -7.44 -5.42
C HIS A 39 3.73 -7.59 -5.05
N LYS A 40 2.82 -6.85 -5.70
CA LYS A 40 1.36 -6.97 -5.48
C LYS A 40 0.85 -8.39 -5.67
N ALA A 41 1.34 -9.10 -6.69
CA ALA A 41 0.93 -10.48 -6.99
C ALA A 41 1.21 -11.46 -5.83
N ARG A 42 2.12 -11.10 -4.91
CA ARG A 42 2.50 -11.90 -3.74
C ARG A 42 1.68 -11.59 -2.49
N ASP A 43 0.90 -10.50 -2.49
CA ASP A 43 0.11 -10.05 -1.33
C ASP A 43 -0.87 -11.15 -0.87
N LYS A 44 -1.44 -11.93 -1.80
CA LYS A 44 -2.33 -13.06 -1.46
C LYS A 44 -1.68 -14.17 -0.63
N TYR A 45 -0.36 -14.24 -0.62
CA TYR A 45 0.41 -15.21 0.17
C TYR A 45 1.06 -14.58 1.40
N ARG A 46 1.24 -13.27 1.38
CA ARG A 46 1.98 -12.52 2.40
C ARG A 46 1.10 -11.73 3.35
N HIS A 47 -0.15 -11.49 2.98
CA HIS A 47 -1.16 -10.82 3.81
C HIS A 47 -0.62 -9.53 4.47
N PRO A 48 -0.17 -8.54 3.68
CA PRO A 48 0.53 -7.37 4.22
C PRO A 48 -0.33 -6.58 5.21
N GLN A 49 -1.61 -6.41 4.91
CA GLN A 49 -2.52 -5.66 5.77
C GLN A 49 -2.62 -6.34 7.14
N GLN A 50 -2.98 -7.62 7.15
CA GLN A 50 -3.15 -8.39 8.38
C GLN A 50 -1.85 -8.46 9.19
N THR A 51 -0.71 -8.62 8.50
CA THR A 51 0.60 -8.70 9.16
C THR A 51 0.98 -7.38 9.82
N LEU A 52 0.84 -6.25 9.12
CA LEU A 52 1.21 -4.93 9.64
C LEU A 52 0.24 -4.46 10.73
N GLU A 53 -1.04 -4.81 10.63
CA GLU A 53 -2.04 -4.61 11.68
C GLU A 53 -1.75 -5.48 12.92
N PHE A 54 -1.35 -6.74 12.74
CA PHE A 54 -0.97 -7.61 13.85
C PHE A 54 0.22 -7.07 14.65
N PHE A 55 1.22 -6.51 13.98
CA PHE A 55 2.34 -5.83 14.63
C PHE A 55 1.99 -4.43 15.17
N ASP A 56 0.76 -3.97 14.99
CA ASP A 56 0.27 -2.63 15.36
C ASP A 56 1.21 -1.51 14.88
N ILE A 57 1.71 -1.64 13.65
CA ILE A 57 2.58 -0.63 13.05
C ILE A 57 1.76 0.62 12.75
N LYS A 58 2.20 1.77 13.29
CA LYS A 58 1.55 3.07 13.11
C LYS A 58 2.42 4.01 12.30
N GLU A 59 1.77 4.89 11.55
CA GLU A 59 2.39 5.87 10.64
C GLU A 59 3.41 6.81 11.31
N ASN A 60 3.39 6.96 12.64
CA ASN A 60 4.31 7.80 13.41
C ASN A 60 5.48 7.04 14.07
N MET A 61 5.61 5.73 13.83
CA MET A 61 6.67 4.94 14.43
C MET A 61 8.01 5.10 13.70
N THR A 62 9.09 4.77 14.40
CA THR A 62 10.36 4.43 13.76
C THR A 62 10.43 2.91 13.58
N VAL A 63 10.52 2.46 12.34
CA VAL A 63 10.53 1.03 11.97
C VAL A 63 11.88 0.70 11.34
N VAL A 64 12.47 -0.42 11.77
CA VAL A 64 13.68 -0.99 11.16
C VAL A 64 13.27 -2.25 10.40
N GLU A 65 13.37 -2.22 9.07
CA GLU A 65 13.15 -3.39 8.21
C GLU A 65 14.49 -4.13 8.05
N ILE A 66 14.62 -5.29 8.72
CA ILE A 66 15.80 -6.14 8.61
C ILE A 66 15.72 -6.95 7.32
N TRP A 67 16.76 -6.86 6.49
CA TRP A 67 16.88 -7.60 5.23
C TRP A 67 15.68 -7.39 4.31
N PRO A 68 15.50 -6.16 3.78
CA PRO A 68 14.33 -5.80 2.97
C PRO A 68 14.25 -6.56 1.63
N GLY A 69 15.29 -7.32 1.27
CA GLY A 69 15.39 -7.99 -0.03
C GLY A 69 15.35 -6.96 -1.15
N GLU A 70 14.44 -7.14 -2.10
CA GLU A 70 14.18 -6.19 -3.19
C GLU A 70 13.11 -5.14 -2.84
N GLY A 71 12.75 -4.99 -1.55
CA GLY A 71 11.91 -3.90 -1.06
C GLY A 71 10.41 -4.21 -0.98
N TRP A 72 10.04 -5.48 -0.82
CA TRP A 72 8.61 -5.86 -0.81
C TRP A 72 7.82 -5.22 0.32
N TYR A 73 8.35 -5.12 1.55
CA TYR A 73 7.66 -4.36 2.61
C TYR A 73 8.00 -2.86 2.50
N THR A 74 9.21 -2.52 2.06
CA THR A 74 9.65 -1.14 1.88
C THR A 74 8.71 -0.30 1.01
N GLU A 75 8.20 -0.83 -0.11
CA GLU A 75 7.24 -0.09 -0.96
C GLU A 75 5.89 0.22 -0.28
N ILE A 76 5.58 -0.44 0.85
CA ILE A 76 4.41 -0.15 1.69
C ILE A 76 4.83 0.76 2.85
N LEU A 77 5.87 0.38 3.60
CA LEU A 77 6.31 1.06 4.81
C LEU A 77 6.87 2.45 4.53
N ALA A 78 7.60 2.63 3.44
CA ALA A 78 8.22 3.92 3.10
C ALA A 78 7.16 5.02 2.91
N PRO A 79 6.12 4.88 2.07
CA PRO A 79 5.06 5.88 1.98
C PRO A 79 4.18 5.93 3.24
N TYR A 80 3.96 4.80 3.93
CA TYR A 80 3.12 4.78 5.14
C TYR A 80 3.73 5.58 6.30
N LEU A 81 5.06 5.56 6.43
CA LEU A 81 5.80 6.24 7.51
C LEU A 81 6.36 7.60 7.10
N LYS A 82 6.26 7.99 5.82
CA LYS A 82 7.00 9.13 5.23
C LYS A 82 6.82 10.45 5.99
N ASP A 83 5.60 10.76 6.38
CA ASP A 83 5.25 12.11 6.87
C ASP A 83 5.38 12.26 8.39
N LYS A 84 5.16 11.17 9.14
CA LYS A 84 5.08 11.21 10.62
C LYS A 84 6.07 10.29 11.33
N GLY A 85 6.67 9.36 10.60
CA GLY A 85 7.50 8.30 11.13
C GLY A 85 8.87 8.26 10.47
N LYS A 86 9.52 7.11 10.59
CA LYS A 86 10.83 6.88 9.98
C LYS A 86 11.01 5.41 9.64
N LEU A 87 11.51 5.14 8.44
CA LEU A 87 11.89 3.79 8.03
C LEU A 87 13.41 3.71 7.90
N TYR A 88 14.02 2.73 8.55
CA TYR A 88 15.39 2.30 8.29
C TYR A 88 15.35 0.95 7.58
N ALA A 89 15.82 0.90 6.34
CA ALA A 89 16.03 -0.34 5.60
C ALA A 89 17.43 -0.89 5.94
N ALA A 90 17.50 -1.86 6.86
CA ALA A 90 18.75 -2.46 7.31
C ALA A 90 19.18 -3.56 6.32
N HIS A 91 19.80 -3.12 5.23
CA HIS A 91 20.38 -3.99 4.20
C HIS A 91 21.82 -4.40 4.54
N PHE A 92 22.42 -5.23 3.70
CA PHE A 92 23.81 -5.63 3.78
C PHE A 92 24.76 -4.45 3.54
N SER A 93 25.99 -4.55 4.04
CA SER A 93 27.03 -3.55 3.80
C SER A 93 27.39 -3.46 2.31
N ALA A 94 27.54 -2.24 1.80
CA ALA A 94 28.08 -1.98 0.47
C ALA A 94 29.51 -2.53 0.31
N ASP A 95 30.26 -2.58 1.40
CA ASP A 95 31.65 -3.07 1.45
C ASP A 95 31.75 -4.59 1.63
N SER A 96 30.64 -5.33 1.51
CA SER A 96 30.65 -6.78 1.67
C SER A 96 31.51 -7.48 0.60
N GLU A 97 32.47 -8.31 1.00
CA GLU A 97 33.22 -9.16 0.06
C GLU A 97 32.40 -10.29 -0.56
N GLN A 98 31.23 -10.61 0.02
CA GLN A 98 30.33 -11.64 -0.50
C GLN A 98 29.49 -11.11 -1.67
N PRO A 99 29.62 -11.67 -2.89
CA PRO A 99 28.91 -11.17 -4.08
C PRO A 99 27.38 -11.21 -3.95
N TYR A 100 26.85 -12.20 -3.22
CA TYR A 100 25.42 -12.34 -2.97
C TYR A 100 24.83 -11.11 -2.24
N PHE A 101 25.54 -10.61 -1.22
CA PHE A 101 25.08 -9.47 -0.43
C PHE A 101 25.14 -8.15 -1.20
N LYS A 102 26.22 -7.91 -1.97
CA LYS A 102 26.33 -6.77 -2.89
C LYS A 102 25.18 -6.76 -3.90
N LYS A 103 24.95 -7.88 -4.57
CA LYS A 103 23.84 -8.01 -5.53
C LYS A 103 22.48 -7.74 -4.89
N GLY A 104 22.26 -8.22 -3.66
CA GLY A 104 21.03 -7.95 -2.93
C GLY A 104 20.81 -6.46 -2.68
N LEU A 105 21.86 -5.74 -2.26
CA LEU A 105 21.81 -4.29 -2.05
C LEU A 105 21.59 -3.54 -3.37
N ASP A 106 22.32 -3.92 -4.43
CA ASP A 106 22.21 -3.28 -5.74
C ASP A 106 20.79 -3.41 -6.31
N ASN A 107 20.17 -4.60 -6.20
CA ASN A 107 18.80 -4.82 -6.64
C ASN A 107 17.80 -3.96 -5.85
N PHE A 108 18.02 -3.82 -4.54
CA PHE A 108 17.21 -2.95 -3.68
C PHE A 108 17.34 -1.49 -4.09
N VAL A 109 18.57 -0.97 -4.19
CA VAL A 109 18.84 0.43 -4.56
C VAL A 109 18.31 0.75 -5.96
N LYS A 110 18.41 -0.18 -6.91
CA LYS A 110 17.86 0.00 -8.26
C LYS A 110 16.32 0.10 -8.27
N ARG A 111 15.65 -0.53 -7.31
CA ARG A 111 14.19 -0.53 -7.21
C ARG A 111 13.65 0.73 -6.52
N MET A 112 14.37 1.24 -5.51
CA MET A 112 13.98 2.40 -4.71
C MET A 112 14.28 3.71 -5.45
#